data_AF-A0A0U5GBF5-F1
#
_entry.id   AF-A0A0U5GBF5-F1
#
_cell.length_a   1.000
_cell.length_b   1.000
_cell.length_c   1.000
_cell.angle_alpha   90.00
_cell.angle_beta   90.00
_cell.angle_gamma   90.00
#
_symmetry.space_group_name_H-M   'P 1'
#
loop_
_entity.id
_entity.type
_entity.pdbx_description
1 polymer ?
#
loop_
_entity_poly.entity_id
_entity_poly.type
_entity_poly.pdbx_seq_one_letter_code
_entity_poly.pdbx_strand_id
1 'polypeptide(L)'
;MEDPVAEVPRVIRLLTQTPPSLQEETINQFFTSSAEFVHPFCRIWSYNGSRWAVTKIYQWYKIMSPHIDLEVKSVAYDKENLRLYVTIFQIFSIWLIPFHSAPVTLTTVLDLTTDPGDGRAATQGKKRYYIKKQEDFYQPSEFIKFVMPIGGHFLVMIWHAFASLFSIAGVFLLWPILWAEDRGYFNYSHSQAAREGVFDAVNNHVPDLKVSLY
;
A
#
# COMPACT_ATOMS: atom_id res chain seq x y z
N MET A 1 -17.20 -8.38 1.57
CA MET A 1 -17.78 -7.25 2.35
C MET A 1 -19.00 -6.74 1.61
N GLU A 2 -20.11 -6.54 2.31
CA GLU A 2 -21.29 -5.82 1.79
C GLU A 2 -21.11 -4.31 1.98
N ASP A 3 -20.59 -3.90 3.15
CA ASP A 3 -20.13 -2.53 3.43
C ASP A 3 -18.62 -2.55 3.74
N PRO A 4 -17.76 -2.21 2.76
CA PRO A 4 -16.32 -2.24 2.96
C PRO A 4 -15.83 -1.30 4.07
N VAL A 5 -16.49 -0.16 4.31
CA VAL A 5 -16.05 0.83 5.30
C VAL A 5 -16.33 0.32 6.71
N ALA A 6 -17.54 -0.20 6.93
CA ALA A 6 -17.93 -0.73 8.24
C ALA A 6 -17.23 -2.06 8.57
N GLU A 7 -16.97 -2.90 7.57
CA GLU A 7 -16.45 -4.25 7.80
C GLU A 7 -14.92 -4.35 7.81
N VAL A 8 -14.19 -3.49 7.09
CA VAL A 8 -12.73 -3.62 6.94
C VAL A 8 -11.97 -3.65 8.28
N PRO A 9 -12.34 -2.88 9.33
CA PRO A 9 -11.62 -2.97 10.61
C PRO A 9 -11.76 -4.35 11.24
N ARG A 10 -12.93 -4.98 11.12
CA ARG A 10 -13.15 -6.35 11.57
C ARG A 10 -12.34 -7.33 10.74
N VAL A 11 -12.31 -7.17 9.41
CA VAL A 11 -11.52 -8.04 8.51
C VAL A 11 -10.04 -7.99 8.89
N ILE A 12 -9.47 -6.81 9.10
CA ILE A 12 -8.05 -6.66 9.50
C ILE A 12 -7.78 -7.34 10.85
N ARG A 13 -8.67 -7.18 11.83
CA ARG A 13 -8.54 -7.89 13.12
C ARG A 13 -8.62 -9.41 12.95
N LEU A 14 -9.53 -9.90 12.11
CA LEU A 14 -9.62 -11.33 11.79
C LEU A 14 -8.32 -11.83 11.15
N LEU A 15 -7.74 -11.07 10.22
CA LEU A 15 -6.50 -11.43 9.55
C LEU A 15 -5.27 -11.43 10.46
N THR A 16 -5.26 -10.65 11.54
CA THR A 16 -4.05 -10.42 12.34
C THR A 16 -4.13 -11.06 13.74
N GLN A 17 -5.29 -11.01 14.38
CA GLN A 17 -5.47 -11.37 15.80
C GLN A 17 -6.17 -12.70 16.04
N THR A 18 -6.65 -13.41 15.01
CA THR A 18 -7.31 -14.73 15.19
C THR A 18 -6.36 -15.92 15.00
N PRO A 19 -6.75 -17.15 15.41
CA PRO A 19 -5.97 -18.35 15.13
C PRO A 19 -5.75 -18.60 13.62
N PRO A 20 -4.72 -19.37 13.23
CA PRO A 20 -4.39 -19.61 11.83
C PRO A 20 -5.54 -20.16 10.97
N SER A 21 -6.42 -21.00 11.54
CA SER A 21 -7.58 -21.54 10.83
C SER A 21 -8.59 -20.45 10.45
N LEU A 22 -8.97 -19.59 11.40
CA LEU A 22 -9.88 -18.47 11.15
C LEU A 22 -9.24 -17.41 10.24
N GLN A 23 -7.92 -17.19 10.37
CA GLN A 23 -7.17 -16.32 9.48
C GLN A 23 -7.25 -16.82 8.03
N GLU A 24 -7.06 -18.12 7.80
CA GLU A 24 -7.16 -18.74 6.47
C GLU A 24 -8.59 -18.68 5.92
N GLU A 25 -9.60 -18.96 6.74
CA GLU A 25 -11.01 -18.81 6.37
C GLU A 25 -11.33 -17.36 5.97
N THR A 26 -10.80 -16.38 6.71
CA THR A 26 -10.97 -14.96 6.43
C THR A 26 -10.33 -14.59 5.09
N ILE A 27 -9.11 -15.05 4.81
CA ILE A 27 -8.46 -14.82 3.52
C ILE A 27 -9.28 -15.45 2.40
N ASN A 28 -9.69 -16.70 2.57
CA ASN A 28 -10.54 -17.37 1.60
C ASN A 28 -11.83 -16.60 1.37
N GLN A 29 -12.49 -16.08 2.40
CA GLN A 29 -13.75 -15.34 2.28
C GLN A 29 -13.59 -13.98 1.60
N PHE A 30 -12.56 -13.20 1.94
CA PHE A 30 -12.47 -11.80 1.56
C PHE A 30 -11.52 -11.52 0.39
N PHE A 31 -10.56 -12.39 0.08
CA PHE A 31 -9.61 -12.18 -1.02
C PHE A 31 -10.05 -12.91 -2.29
N THR A 32 -9.71 -12.33 -3.45
CA THR A 32 -9.85 -12.99 -4.76
C THR A 32 -8.92 -14.20 -4.87
N SER A 33 -9.22 -15.13 -5.77
CA SER A 33 -8.34 -16.29 -6.02
C SER A 33 -6.95 -15.90 -6.53
N SER A 34 -6.87 -14.75 -7.22
CA SER A 34 -5.66 -14.16 -7.79
C SER A 34 -5.18 -12.92 -7.05
N ALA A 35 -5.33 -12.89 -5.73
CA ALA A 35 -4.96 -11.73 -4.93
C ALA A 35 -3.47 -11.35 -5.06
N GLU A 36 -3.21 -10.05 -5.24
CA GLU A 36 -1.88 -9.46 -5.20
C GLU A 36 -1.57 -8.93 -3.80
N PHE A 37 -0.31 -9.02 -3.38
CA PHE A 37 0.14 -8.52 -2.08
C PHE A 37 1.47 -7.80 -2.22
N VAL A 38 1.57 -6.59 -1.71
CA VAL A 38 2.77 -5.76 -1.75
C VAL A 38 3.07 -5.26 -0.34
N HIS A 39 4.21 -5.66 0.18
CA HIS A 39 4.72 -5.24 1.48
C HIS A 39 6.19 -4.85 1.31
N PRO A 40 6.77 -3.96 2.15
CA PRO A 40 8.18 -3.57 2.04
C PRO A 40 9.20 -4.71 1.99
N PHE A 41 8.86 -5.91 2.46
CA PHE A 41 9.77 -7.07 2.54
C PHE A 41 9.44 -8.17 1.54
N CYS A 42 8.24 -8.18 0.96
CA CYS A 42 7.83 -9.25 0.06
C CYS A 42 6.71 -8.79 -0.88
N ARG A 43 6.63 -9.47 -2.03
CA ARG A 43 5.62 -9.21 -3.04
C ARG A 43 5.10 -10.52 -3.61
N ILE A 44 3.79 -10.61 -3.76
CA ILE A 44 3.08 -11.67 -4.48
C ILE A 44 2.38 -11.01 -5.66
N TRP A 45 2.71 -11.45 -6.87
CA TRP A 45 2.05 -11.00 -8.10
C TRP A 45 0.67 -11.66 -8.27
N SER A 46 -0.23 -11.01 -9.01
CA SER A 46 -1.54 -11.57 -9.34
C SER A 46 -1.41 -12.72 -10.35
N TYR A 47 -1.80 -13.93 -9.96
CA TYR A 47 -1.97 -15.10 -10.84
C TYR A 47 -3.01 -16.05 -10.22
N ASN A 48 -3.62 -16.94 -11.01
CA ASN A 48 -4.63 -17.86 -10.47
C ASN A 48 -4.02 -18.74 -9.36
N GLY A 49 -4.60 -18.66 -8.15
CA GLY A 49 -4.13 -19.37 -6.97
C GLY A 49 -3.15 -18.58 -6.09
N SER A 50 -2.76 -17.36 -6.46
CA SER A 50 -1.86 -16.52 -5.66
C SER A 50 -2.39 -16.22 -4.26
N ARG A 51 -3.71 -16.33 -4.03
CA ARG A 51 -4.32 -16.28 -2.68
C ARG A 51 -3.66 -17.23 -1.69
N TRP A 52 -3.26 -18.42 -2.13
CA TRP A 52 -2.57 -19.38 -1.26
C TRP A 52 -1.24 -18.81 -0.75
N ALA A 53 -0.48 -18.12 -1.62
CA ALA A 53 0.78 -17.49 -1.22
C ALA A 53 0.53 -16.33 -0.24
N VAL A 54 -0.53 -15.54 -0.44
CA VAL A 54 -0.97 -14.52 0.53
C VAL A 54 -1.28 -15.15 1.89
N THR A 55 -1.99 -16.29 1.92
CA THR A 55 -2.21 -17.05 3.16
C THR A 55 -0.90 -17.43 3.85
N LYS A 56 0.11 -17.88 3.09
CA LYS A 56 1.42 -18.25 3.67
C LYS A 56 2.18 -17.05 4.23
N ILE A 57 2.05 -15.87 3.64
CA ILE A 57 2.63 -14.63 4.20
C ILE A 57 1.97 -14.28 5.54
N TYR A 58 0.64 -14.31 5.62
CA TYR A 58 -0.08 -14.04 6.88
C TYR A 58 0.24 -15.05 7.99
N GLN A 59 0.39 -16.34 7.63
CA GLN A 59 0.83 -17.38 8.56
C GLN A 59 2.27 -17.14 9.03
N TRP A 60 3.18 -16.76 8.13
CA TRP A 60 4.56 -16.41 8.46
C TRP A 60 4.64 -15.23 9.44
N TYR A 61 3.84 -14.18 9.23
CA TYR A 61 3.79 -13.03 10.15
C TYR A 61 3.30 -13.41 11.54
N LYS A 62 2.35 -14.35 11.62
CA LYS A 62 1.89 -14.92 12.90
C LYS A 62 2.95 -15.78 13.59
N ILE A 63 3.77 -16.50 12.83
CA ILE A 63 4.93 -17.23 13.40
C ILE A 63 5.95 -16.26 13.98
N MET A 64 6.23 -15.14 13.29
CA MET A 64 7.18 -14.13 13.77
C MET A 64 6.63 -13.35 14.98
N SER A 65 5.32 -13.06 14.98
CA SER A 65 4.66 -12.29 16.02
C SER A 65 3.30 -12.93 16.35
N PRO A 66 3.27 -13.91 17.29
CA PRO A 66 2.03 -14.62 17.62
C PRO A 66 0.95 -13.74 18.26
N HIS A 67 1.38 -12.70 18.96
CA HIS A 67 0.51 -11.71 19.60
C HIS A 67 0.82 -10.33 19.01
N ILE A 68 -0.19 -9.69 18.43
CA ILE A 68 -0.09 -8.36 17.81
C ILE A 68 -1.23 -7.51 18.35
N ASP A 69 -0.88 -6.38 18.95
CA ASP A 69 -1.85 -5.34 19.29
C ASP A 69 -2.03 -4.42 18.09
N LEU A 70 -3.28 -4.27 17.64
CA LEU A 70 -3.62 -3.54 16.43
C LEU A 70 -4.84 -2.65 16.65
N GLU A 71 -4.75 -1.43 16.14
CA GLU A 71 -5.82 -0.45 16.14
C GLU A 71 -5.98 0.18 14.76
N VAL A 72 -7.19 0.13 14.20
CA VAL A 72 -7.52 0.85 12.96
C VAL A 72 -7.86 2.29 13.32
N LYS A 73 -7.05 3.23 12.83
CA LYS A 73 -7.15 4.66 13.14
C LYS A 73 -8.14 5.39 12.25
N SER A 74 -8.14 5.06 10.95
CA SER A 74 -9.05 5.68 9.98
C SER A 74 -9.28 4.78 8.77
N VAL A 75 -10.44 4.94 8.14
CA VAL A 75 -10.83 4.29 6.89
C VAL A 75 -11.35 5.37 5.95
N ALA A 76 -10.78 5.45 4.75
CA ALA A 76 -11.29 6.27 3.66
C ALA A 76 -11.60 5.38 2.46
N TYR A 77 -12.75 5.61 1.81
CA TYR A 77 -13.20 4.81 0.68
C TYR A 77 -13.41 5.67 -0.55
N ASP A 78 -12.60 5.39 -1.58
CA ASP A 78 -12.80 5.89 -2.92
C ASP A 78 -13.72 4.91 -3.67
N LYS A 79 -14.99 5.32 -3.79
CA LYS A 79 -16.05 4.52 -4.43
C LYS A 79 -15.86 4.39 -5.94
N GLU A 80 -15.30 5.40 -6.59
CA GLU A 80 -15.16 5.45 -8.05
C GLU A 80 -14.08 4.49 -8.50
N ASN A 81 -12.95 4.46 -7.79
CA ASN A 81 -11.83 3.57 -8.08
C ASN A 81 -11.88 2.24 -7.32
N LEU A 82 -12.89 2.05 -6.45
CA LEU A 82 -13.03 0.88 -5.58
C LEU A 82 -11.81 0.65 -4.67
N ARG A 83 -11.27 1.73 -4.08
CA ARG A 83 -10.07 1.67 -3.22
C ARG A 83 -10.36 2.04 -1.78
N LEU A 84 -9.91 1.21 -0.85
CA LEU A 84 -9.89 1.54 0.57
C LEU A 84 -8.50 1.95 1.01
N TYR A 85 -8.43 3.02 1.78
CA TYR A 85 -7.24 3.47 2.48
C TYR A 85 -7.47 3.27 3.96
N VAL A 86 -6.66 2.43 4.59
CA VAL A 86 -6.82 2.09 6.00
C VAL A 86 -5.53 2.41 6.73
N THR A 87 -5.60 3.33 7.68
CA THR A 87 -4.47 3.66 8.55
C THR A 87 -4.54 2.78 9.79
N ILE A 88 -3.45 2.07 10.04
CA ILE A 88 -3.36 1.05 11.08
C ILE A 88 -2.17 1.40 11.97
N PHE A 89 -2.41 1.42 13.28
CA PHE A 89 -1.37 1.35 14.29
C PHE A 89 -1.22 -0.10 14.73
N GLN A 90 -0.01 -0.62 14.77
CA GLN A 90 0.27 -1.96 15.27
C GLN A 90 1.54 -1.99 16.11
N ILE A 91 1.58 -2.86 17.10
CA ILE A 91 2.79 -3.15 17.87
C ILE A 91 3.30 -4.52 17.41
N PHE A 92 4.41 -4.52 16.68
CA PHE A 92 5.02 -5.74 16.18
C PHE A 92 6.18 -6.19 17.09
N SER A 93 6.05 -7.37 17.67
CA SER A 93 7.08 -7.97 18.53
C SER A 93 7.56 -9.30 17.98
N ILE A 94 8.86 -9.46 17.78
CA ILE A 94 9.46 -10.72 17.33
C ILE A 94 9.72 -11.58 18.56
N TRP A 95 8.97 -12.68 18.71
CA TRP A 95 8.97 -13.48 19.95
C TRP A 95 10.34 -14.09 20.30
N LEU A 96 11.19 -14.34 19.30
CA LEU A 96 12.52 -14.93 19.48
C LEU A 96 13.57 -13.89 19.91
N ILE A 97 13.31 -12.59 19.75
CA ILE A 97 14.26 -11.52 20.06
C ILE A 97 13.81 -10.83 21.37
N PRO A 98 14.53 -11.03 22.49
CA PRO A 98 14.15 -10.43 23.75
C PRO A 98 14.12 -8.90 23.65
N PHE A 99 13.10 -8.29 24.26
CA PHE A 99 12.86 -6.83 24.25
C PHE A 99 12.58 -6.20 22.88
N HIS A 100 12.36 -6.99 21.82
CA HIS A 100 11.96 -6.45 20.53
C HIS A 100 10.47 -6.07 20.51
N SER A 101 10.20 -4.77 20.52
CA SER A 101 8.86 -4.21 20.28
C SER A 101 8.97 -2.99 19.37
N ALA A 102 8.29 -3.04 18.23
CA ALA A 102 8.28 -1.99 17.23
C ALA A 102 6.85 -1.44 17.09
N PRO A 103 6.50 -0.35 17.79
CA PRO A 103 5.25 0.35 17.56
C PRO A 103 5.35 1.08 16.21
N VAL A 104 4.52 0.64 15.26
CA VAL A 104 4.53 1.14 13.89
C VAL A 104 3.15 1.62 13.43
N THR A 105 3.15 2.69 12.64
CA THR A 105 1.96 3.12 11.89
C THR A 105 2.17 2.84 10.41
N LEU A 106 1.17 2.24 9.77
CA LEU A 106 1.18 1.97 8.34
C LEU A 106 -0.14 2.39 7.71
N THR A 107 -0.11 2.62 6.40
CA THR A 107 -1.32 2.81 5.59
C THR A 107 -1.43 1.65 4.61
N THR A 108 -2.47 0.85 4.73
CA THR A 108 -2.80 -0.21 3.80
C THR A 108 -3.77 0.33 2.75
N VAL A 109 -3.44 0.14 1.48
CA VAL A 109 -4.33 0.38 0.34
C VAL A 109 -4.87 -0.95 -0.14
N LEU A 110 -6.20 -1.08 -0.16
CA LEU A 110 -6.89 -2.27 -0.67
C LEU A 110 -7.61 -1.91 -1.96
N ASP A 111 -7.22 -2.51 -3.08
CA ASP A 111 -8.00 -2.47 -4.31
C ASP A 111 -9.10 -3.53 -4.22
N LEU A 112 -10.36 -3.10 -4.37
CA LEU A 112 -11.53 -3.96 -4.28
C LEU A 112 -12.05 -4.34 -5.67
N THR A 113 -12.72 -5.48 -5.73
CA THR A 113 -13.47 -5.94 -6.91
C THR A 113 -14.76 -6.61 -6.47
N THR A 114 -15.73 -6.71 -7.37
CA THR A 114 -16.96 -7.49 -7.15
C THR A 114 -16.87 -8.91 -7.70
N ASP A 115 -15.84 -9.21 -8.49
CA ASP A 115 -15.57 -10.54 -9.04
C ASP A 115 -14.48 -11.24 -8.22
N PRO A 116 -14.78 -12.34 -7.50
CA PRO A 116 -13.80 -13.06 -6.72
C PRO A 116 -12.86 -13.97 -7.55
N GLY A 117 -13.17 -14.23 -8.83
CA GLY A 117 -12.31 -15.02 -9.73
C GLY A 117 -12.26 -16.53 -9.43
N ASP A 118 -13.19 -17.07 -8.66
CA ASP A 118 -13.28 -18.50 -8.29
C ASP A 118 -14.71 -19.05 -8.29
N GLY A 119 -15.62 -18.42 -9.02
CA GLY A 119 -17.00 -18.89 -9.16
C GLY A 119 -17.87 -18.68 -7.92
N ARG A 120 -17.35 -18.04 -6.86
CA ARG A 120 -18.15 -17.56 -5.71
C ARG A 120 -18.98 -16.34 -6.12
N ALA A 121 -19.89 -16.52 -7.07
CA ALA A 121 -20.76 -15.45 -7.53
C ALA A 121 -21.51 -14.83 -6.34
N ALA A 122 -21.76 -13.52 -6.43
CA ALA A 122 -22.60 -12.79 -5.49
C ALA A 122 -23.91 -13.56 -5.26
N THR A 123 -24.08 -14.12 -4.07
CA THR A 123 -25.27 -14.89 -3.72
C THR A 123 -26.47 -13.94 -3.77
N GLN A 124 -27.40 -14.19 -4.71
CA GLN A 124 -28.73 -13.58 -4.79
C GLN A 124 -28.76 -12.03 -4.64
N GLY A 125 -28.26 -11.31 -5.66
CA GLY A 125 -28.53 -9.87 -5.84
C GLY A 125 -27.81 -8.90 -4.90
N LYS A 126 -27.07 -9.37 -3.89
CA LYS A 126 -26.26 -8.51 -3.02
C LYS A 126 -24.85 -8.33 -3.56
N LYS A 127 -24.47 -7.09 -3.86
CA LYS A 127 -23.11 -6.70 -4.26
C LYS A 127 -22.14 -7.03 -3.10
N ARG A 128 -21.13 -7.85 -3.38
CA ARG A 128 -20.05 -8.17 -2.45
C ARG A 128 -18.73 -7.66 -3.00
N TYR A 129 -17.93 -7.09 -2.12
CA TYR A 129 -16.59 -6.62 -2.39
C TYR A 129 -15.55 -7.61 -1.85
N TYR A 130 -14.55 -7.88 -2.67
CA TYR A 130 -13.41 -8.74 -2.40
C TYR A 130 -12.12 -7.94 -2.57
N ILE A 131 -11.09 -8.27 -1.81
CA ILE A 131 -9.76 -7.67 -1.88
C ILE A 131 -9.01 -8.32 -3.04
N LYS A 132 -8.72 -7.54 -4.07
CA LYS A 132 -7.94 -7.95 -5.24
C LYS A 132 -6.45 -7.71 -5.02
N LYS A 133 -6.10 -6.57 -4.43
CA LYS A 133 -4.72 -6.20 -4.12
C LYS A 133 -4.67 -5.57 -2.75
N GLN A 134 -3.66 -5.93 -1.97
CA GLN A 134 -3.29 -5.26 -0.74
C GLN A 134 -1.88 -4.69 -0.89
N GLU A 135 -1.70 -3.41 -0.57
CA GLU A 135 -0.42 -2.73 -0.59
C GLU A 135 -0.20 -1.97 0.71
N ASP A 136 0.86 -2.33 1.44
CA ASP A 136 1.15 -1.79 2.77
C ASP A 136 2.27 -0.75 2.70
N PHE A 137 1.94 0.51 3.02
CA PHE A 137 2.89 1.62 3.03
C PHE A 137 3.36 1.92 4.45
N TYR A 138 4.67 1.82 4.64
CA TYR A 138 5.36 2.21 5.86
C TYR A 138 6.16 3.49 5.61
N GLN A 139 6.11 4.43 6.55
CA GLN A 139 7.03 5.56 6.49
C GLN A 139 8.47 5.06 6.76
N PRO A 140 9.51 5.66 6.16
CA PRO A 140 10.90 5.27 6.42
C PRO A 140 11.27 5.28 7.92
N SER A 141 10.71 6.21 8.68
CA SER A 141 10.84 6.34 10.14
C SER A 141 10.20 5.19 10.93
N GLU A 142 9.22 4.51 10.34
CA GLU A 142 8.55 3.33 10.90
C GLU A 142 9.26 2.06 10.45
N PHE A 143 9.67 2.01 9.18
CA PHE A 143 10.42 0.91 8.60
C PHE A 143 11.73 0.64 9.36
N ILE A 144 12.49 1.68 9.70
CA ILE A 144 13.76 1.54 10.41
C ILE A 144 13.59 0.87 11.79
N LYS A 145 12.41 0.96 12.42
CA LYS A 145 12.14 0.35 13.72
C LYS A 145 12.18 -1.18 13.68
N PHE A 146 11.97 -1.80 12.51
CA PHE A 146 12.11 -3.26 12.37
C PHE A 146 13.57 -3.73 12.38
N VAL A 147 14.53 -2.85 12.03
CA VAL A 147 15.96 -3.17 11.99
C VAL A 147 16.67 -2.63 13.24
N MET A 148 16.30 -1.43 13.66
CA MET A 148 16.86 -0.71 14.80
C MET A 148 15.71 -0.11 15.64
N PRO A 149 15.03 -0.95 16.47
CA PRO A 149 13.89 -0.49 17.25
C PRO A 149 14.25 0.61 18.26
N ILE A 150 15.49 0.59 18.77
CA ILE A 150 16.01 1.61 19.70
C ILE A 150 16.82 2.63 18.90
N GLY A 151 16.31 3.85 18.76
CA GLY A 151 17.03 4.99 18.19
C GLY A 151 16.97 5.14 16.65
N GLY A 152 16.51 4.13 15.90
CA GLY A 152 16.42 4.21 14.43
C GLY A 152 15.58 5.37 13.92
N HIS A 153 14.44 5.65 14.57
CA HIS A 153 13.59 6.80 14.25
C HIS A 153 14.36 8.13 14.35
N PHE A 154 15.20 8.30 15.37
CA PHE A 154 15.97 9.53 15.57
C PHE A 154 17.03 9.74 14.47
N LEU A 155 17.67 8.66 14.01
CA LEU A 155 18.60 8.73 12.87
C LEU A 155 17.90 9.20 11.58
N VAL A 156 16.71 8.65 11.30
CA VAL A 156 15.91 9.09 10.14
C VAL A 156 15.51 10.56 10.27
N MET A 157 15.17 11.02 11.48
CA MET A 157 14.84 12.43 11.71
C MET A 157 16.06 13.35 11.53
N ILE A 158 17.25 12.96 11.98
CA ILE A 158 18.49 13.71 11.72
C ILE A 158 18.74 13.79 10.21
N TRP A 159 18.60 12.67 9.50
CA TRP A 159 18.76 12.64 8.06
C TRP A 159 17.77 13.55 7.34
N HIS A 160 16.49 13.52 7.72
CA HIS A 160 15.46 14.41 7.17
C HIS A 160 15.79 15.89 7.44
N ALA A 161 16.26 16.23 8.64
CA ALA A 161 16.66 17.60 8.98
C ALA A 161 17.85 18.06 8.12
N PHE A 162 18.87 17.22 7.98
CA PHE A 162 20.02 17.49 7.13
C PHE A 162 19.62 17.67 5.66
N ALA A 163 18.82 16.76 5.11
CA ALA A 163 18.34 16.83 3.73
C ALA A 163 17.51 18.09 3.49
N SER A 164 16.65 18.47 4.43
CA SER A 164 15.84 19.70 4.35
C SER A 164 16.72 20.95 4.34
N LEU A 165 17.70 21.03 5.24
CA LEU A 165 18.65 22.15 5.29
C LEU A 165 19.47 22.22 4.01
N PHE A 166 19.94 21.08 3.51
CA PHE A 166 20.67 20.97 2.25
C PHE A 166 19.82 21.44 1.07
N SER A 167 18.55 21.06 0.98
CA SER A 167 17.63 21.53 -0.07
C SER A 167 17.43 23.05 -0.01
N ILE A 168 17.24 23.62 1.18
CA ILE A 168 17.09 25.07 1.36
C ILE A 168 18.38 25.80 0.94
N ALA A 169 19.55 25.33 1.42
CA ALA A 169 20.84 25.90 1.04
C ALA A 169 21.09 25.77 -0.48
N GLY A 170 20.69 24.64 -1.07
CA GLY A 170 20.77 24.37 -2.50
C GLY A 170 19.98 25.38 -3.32
N VAL A 171 18.79 25.81 -2.87
CA VAL A 171 18.02 26.88 -3.54
C VAL A 171 18.79 28.19 -3.57
N PHE A 172 19.43 28.60 -2.46
CA PHE A 172 20.23 29.82 -2.45
C PHE A 172 21.47 29.72 -3.33
N LEU A 173 22.11 28.55 -3.39
CA LEU A 173 23.28 28.32 -4.23
C LEU A 173 22.93 28.28 -5.72
N LEU A 174 21.80 27.66 -6.07
CA LEU A 174 21.35 27.39 -7.43
C LEU A 174 20.20 28.30 -7.89
N TRP A 175 19.94 29.40 -7.18
CA TRP A 175 18.88 30.36 -7.53
C TRP A 175 18.91 30.86 -8.99
N PRO A 176 20.09 31.01 -9.66
CA PRO A 176 20.10 31.44 -11.06
C PRO A 176 19.45 30.43 -12.00
N ILE A 177 19.40 29.14 -11.62
CA ILE A 177 18.71 28.11 -12.39
C ILE A 177 17.21 28.37 -12.35
N LEU A 178 16.62 28.64 -11.18
CA LEU A 178 15.19 28.97 -11.06
C LEU A 178 14.84 30.23 -11.87
N TRP A 179 15.68 31.27 -11.78
CA TRP A 179 15.52 32.47 -12.59
C TRP A 179 15.60 32.19 -14.10
N ALA A 180 16.49 31.29 -14.52
CA ALA A 180 16.63 30.92 -15.91
C ALA A 180 15.40 30.13 -16.40
N GLU A 181 14.84 29.27 -15.55
CA GLU A 181 13.58 28.57 -15.81
C GLU A 181 12.41 29.53 -15.99
N ASP A 182 12.23 30.50 -15.08
CA ASP A 182 11.16 31.49 -15.15
C ASP A 182 11.21 32.33 -16.45
N ARG A 183 12.41 32.52 -17.00
CA ARG A 183 12.61 33.23 -18.28
C ARG A 183 12.50 32.32 -19.50
N GLY A 184 12.18 31.04 -19.31
CA GLY A 184 12.01 30.07 -20.40
C GLY A 184 13.31 29.66 -21.07
N TYR A 185 14.46 29.79 -20.39
CA TYR A 185 15.74 29.33 -20.95
C TYR A 185 15.83 27.80 -21.00
N PHE A 186 15.01 27.07 -20.26
CA PHE A 186 14.90 25.61 -20.37
C PHE A 186 13.84 25.22 -21.38
N ASN A 187 14.27 24.52 -22.43
CA ASN A 187 13.37 23.98 -23.45
C ASN A 187 12.90 22.57 -23.03
N TYR A 188 11.66 22.48 -22.56
CA TYR A 188 11.03 21.21 -22.17
C TYR A 188 10.43 20.42 -23.34
N SER A 189 10.65 20.86 -24.59
CA SER A 189 10.09 20.25 -25.81
C SER A 189 10.30 18.73 -25.89
N HIS A 190 11.45 18.21 -25.46
CA HIS A 190 11.68 16.76 -25.49
C HIS A 190 10.79 15.99 -24.49
N SER A 191 10.47 16.59 -23.34
CA SER A 191 9.57 15.96 -22.35
C SER A 191 8.10 16.04 -22.76
N GLN A 192 7.71 17.14 -23.42
CA GLN A 192 6.37 17.31 -23.97
C GLN A 192 6.12 16.39 -25.17
N ALA A 193 7.07 16.30 -26.10
CA ALA A 193 6.99 15.39 -27.25
C ALA A 193 6.97 13.91 -26.80
N ALA A 194 7.73 13.54 -25.76
CA ALA A 194 7.66 12.20 -25.19
C ALA A 194 6.29 11.93 -24.55
N ARG A 195 5.72 12.92 -23.85
CA ARG A 195 4.39 12.82 -23.25
C ARG A 195 3.32 12.65 -24.34
N GLU A 196 3.32 13.51 -25.36
CA GLU A 196 2.42 13.44 -26.53
C GLU A 196 2.55 12.12 -27.28
N GLY A 197 3.78 11.65 -27.55
CA GLY A 197 4.01 10.36 -28.20
C GLY A 197 3.46 9.17 -27.41
N VAL A 198 3.50 9.22 -26.08
CA VAL A 198 2.85 8.22 -25.22
C VAL A 198 1.33 8.33 -25.31
N PHE A 199 0.76 9.54 -25.31
CA PHE A 199 -0.68 9.74 -25.46
C PHE A 199 -1.19 9.25 -26.83
N ASP A 200 -0.48 9.57 -27.91
CA ASP A 200 -0.81 9.11 -29.26
C ASP A 200 -0.69 7.59 -29.38
N ALA A 201 0.34 6.99 -28.79
CA ALA A 201 0.48 5.53 -28.76
C ALA A 201 -0.69 4.87 -28.02
N VAL A 202 -1.08 5.41 -26.86
CA VAL A 202 -2.21 4.91 -26.05
C VAL A 202 -3.55 5.06 -26.78
N ASN A 203 -3.83 6.25 -27.33
CA ASN A 203 -5.07 6.51 -28.07
C ASN A 203 -5.20 5.66 -29.35
N ASN A 204 -4.08 5.37 -30.03
CA ASN A 204 -4.09 4.56 -31.24
C ASN A 204 -4.18 3.04 -30.98
N HIS A 205 -3.74 2.56 -29.81
CA HIS A 205 -3.75 1.13 -29.48
C HIS A 205 -4.94 0.74 -28.56
N VAL A 206 -5.62 1.71 -27.95
CA VAL A 206 -6.78 1.47 -27.08
C VAL A 206 -7.91 2.44 -27.46
N PRO A 207 -8.74 2.11 -28.46
CA PRO A 207 -9.75 3.03 -29.01
C PRO A 207 -10.84 3.46 -28.01
N ASP A 208 -11.00 2.73 -26.91
CA ASP A 208 -12.01 2.99 -25.87
C ASP A 208 -11.55 3.95 -24.76
N LEU A 209 -10.28 4.36 -24.74
CA LEU A 209 -9.69 5.26 -23.74
C LEU A 209 -9.24 6.56 -24.41
N LYS A 210 -10.18 7.49 -24.66
CA LYS A 210 -9.82 8.86 -25.05
C LYS A 210 -9.29 9.60 -23.83
N VAL A 211 -7.98 9.60 -23.64
CA VAL A 211 -7.35 10.37 -22.55
C VAL A 211 -7.02 11.76 -23.08
N SER A 212 -7.64 12.80 -22.51
CA SER A 212 -7.41 14.19 -22.88
C SER A 212 -6.27 14.78 -22.07
N LEU A 213 -5.35 15.45 -22.75
CA LEU A 213 -4.38 16.35 -22.14
C LEU A 213 -5.14 17.58 -21.62
N TYR A 214 -5.23 17.74 -20.30
CA TYR A 214 -5.45 19.03 -19.65
C TYR A 214 -4.11 19.55 -19.12
#